data_AF-A0A1H0RGL2-F1
#
_entry.id   AF-A0A1H0RGL2-F1
#
_cell.length_a   1.000
_cell.length_b   1.000
_cell.length_c   1.000
_cell.angle_alpha   90.00
_cell.angle_beta   90.00
_cell.angle_gamma   90.00
#
_symmetry.space_group_name_H-M   'P 1'
#
loop_
_entity.id
_entity.type
_entity.pdbx_description
1 polymer ?
#
loop_
_entity_poly.entity_id
_entity_poly.type
_entity_poly.pdbx_seq_one_letter_code
_entity_poly.pdbx_strand_id
1 'polypeptide(L)' 'MTIEKFNEDLRQAREELTAATAQVMKLVRSGKAFGEEWDAAVARERKAFQKMQWVLDSPLAPR' A
#
# COMPACT_ATOMS: atom_id res chain seq x y z
N MET A 1 -19.54 -0.05 9.30
CA MET A 1 -18.25 -0.76 9.47
C MET A 1 -18.10 -1.10 10.95
N THR A 2 -17.74 -2.33 11.31
CA THR A 2 -17.45 -2.73 12.71
C THR A 2 -15.97 -2.50 13.01
N ILE A 3 -15.61 -2.42 14.30
CA ILE A 3 -14.20 -2.27 14.73
C ILE A 3 -13.35 -3.45 14.25
N GLU A 4 -13.89 -4.67 14.31
CA GLU A 4 -13.20 -5.88 13.82
C GLU A 4 -12.88 -5.78 12.32
N LYS A 5 -13.85 -5.34 11.51
CA LYS A 5 -13.64 -5.14 10.08
C LYS A 5 -12.63 -4.02 9.80
N PHE A 6 -12.68 -2.93 10.55
CA PHE A 6 -11.70 -1.86 10.44
C PHE A 6 -10.27 -2.34 10.76
N ASN A 7 -10.08 -3.11 11.84
CA ASN A 7 -8.78 -3.64 12.20
C ASN A 7 -8.24 -4.62 11.15
N GLU A 8 -9.11 -5.45 10.58
CA GLU A 8 -8.74 -6.35 9.48
C GLU A 8 -8.36 -5.58 8.21
N ASP A 9 -9.18 -4.61 7.80
CA ASP A 9 -8.92 -3.76 6.65
C ASP A 9 -7.61 -2.97 6.83
N LEU A 10 -7.32 -2.50 8.05
CA LEU A 10 -6.07 -1.82 8.40
C LEU A 10 -4.86 -2.75 8.32
N ARG A 11 -4.97 -3.96 8.87
CA ARG A 11 -3.92 -4.98 8.80
C ARG A 11 -3.60 -5.31 7.35
N GLN A 12 -4.63 -5.59 6.55
CA GLN A 12 -4.48 -5.93 5.15
C GLN A 12 -3.89 -4.77 4.34
N ALA A 13 -4.38 -3.53 4.53
CA ALA A 13 -3.85 -2.36 3.84
C ALA A 13 -2.36 -2.12 4.17
N ARG A 14 -1.96 -2.33 5.43
CA ARG A 14 -0.57 -2.23 5.86
C ARG A 14 0.32 -3.29 5.22
N GLU A 15 -0.13 -4.55 5.18
CA GLU A 15 0.60 -5.65 4.54
C GLU A 15 0.78 -5.40 3.03
N GLU A 16 -0.28 -4.98 2.34
CA GLU A 16 -0.26 -4.65 0.92
C GLU A 16 0.68 -3.48 0.61
N LEU A 17 0.64 -2.39 1.39
CA LEU A 17 1.52 -1.24 1.22
C LEU A 17 2.98 -1.60 1.47
N THR A 18 3.26 -2.41 2.50
CA THR A 18 4.61 -2.87 2.81
C THR A 18 5.18 -3.71 1.66
N ALA A 19 4.38 -4.64 1.13
CA ALA A 19 4.79 -5.50 0.02
C ALA A 19 5.05 -4.70 -1.26
N ALA A 20 4.15 -3.76 -1.61
CA ALA A 20 4.30 -2.92 -2.79
C ALA A 20 5.53 -2.00 -2.70
N THR A 21 5.75 -1.38 -1.53
CA THR A 21 6.94 -0.56 -1.27
C THR A 21 8.23 -1.38 -1.38
N ALA A 22 8.23 -2.61 -0.85
CA ALA A 22 9.38 -3.50 -0.96
C ALA A 22 9.71 -3.85 -2.42
N GLN A 23 8.70 -4.03 -3.27
CA GLN A 23 8.88 -4.28 -4.70
C GLN A 23 9.49 -3.07 -5.41
N VAL A 24 8.97 -1.86 -5.17
CA VAL A 24 9.55 -0.61 -5.70
C VAL A 24 11.01 -0.47 -5.27
N MET A 25 11.30 -0.65 -3.98
CA MET A 25 12.67 -0.57 -3.44
C MET A 25 13.60 -1.66 -3.99
N LYS A 26 13.08 -2.83 -4.35
CA LYS A 26 13.85 -3.88 -5.03
C LYS A 26 14.23 -3.46 -6.45
N LEU A 27 13.30 -2.84 -7.19
CA LEU A 27 13.56 -2.34 -8.54
C LEU A 27 14.57 -1.20 -8.54
N VAL A 28 14.45 -0.25 -7.60
CA VAL A 28 15.45 0.82 -7.41
C VAL A 28 16.83 0.23 -7.14
N ARG A 29 16.94 -0.70 -6.18
CA ARG A 29 18.22 -1.34 -5.83
C ARG A 29 18.84 -2.17 -6.95
N SER A 30 18.03 -2.70 -7.86
CA SER A 30 18.50 -3.44 -9.04
C SER A 30 18.76 -2.55 -10.26
N GLY A 31 18.61 -1.23 -10.12
CA GLY A 31 18.79 -0.28 -11.22
C GLY A 31 17.70 -0.35 -12.29
N LYS A 32 16.54 -0.97 -11.98
CA LYS A 32 15.40 -1.14 -12.88
C LYS A 32 14.27 -0.14 -12.61
N ALA A 33 14.60 1.11 -12.32
CA ALA A 33 13.63 2.16 -12.02
C ALA A 33 13.02 2.80 -13.28
N PHE A 34 12.70 1.98 -14.29
CA PHE A 34 12.15 2.41 -15.58
C PHE A 34 11.47 1.25 -16.31
N GLY A 35 10.57 1.57 -17.24
CA GLY A 35 9.85 0.60 -18.06
C GLY A 35 8.61 0.00 -17.39
N GLU A 36 7.95 -0.92 -18.10
CA GLU A 36 6.63 -1.44 -17.70
C GLU A 36 6.62 -2.11 -16.32
N GLU A 37 7.70 -2.83 -15.95
CA GLU A 37 7.81 -3.48 -14.64
C GLU A 37 7.85 -2.44 -13.50
N TRP A 38 8.56 -1.33 -13.72
CA TRP A 38 8.63 -0.21 -12.78
C TRP A 38 7.29 0.51 -12.67
N ASP A 39 6.68 0.85 -13.81
CA ASP A 39 5.40 1.56 -13.83
C ASP A 39 4.30 0.73 -13.16
N ALA A 40 4.29 -0.58 -13.38
CA ALA A 40 3.37 -1.50 -12.70
C ALA A 40 3.62 -1.58 -11.18
N ALA A 41 4.89 -1.59 -10.75
CA ALA A 41 5.22 -1.59 -9.33
C ALA A 41 4.80 -0.29 -8.63
N VAL A 42 5.07 0.87 -9.26
CA VAL A 42 4.66 2.19 -8.76
C VAL A 42 3.13 2.32 -8.74
N ALA A 43 2.43 1.84 -9.77
CA ALA A 43 0.97 1.86 -9.78
C ALA A 43 0.36 1.01 -8.65
N ARG A 44 0.96 -0.15 -8.35
CA ARG A 44 0.55 -1.00 -7.20
C ARG A 44 0.81 -0.31 -5.87
N GLU A 45 1.97 0.30 -5.70
CA GLU A 45 2.33 1.05 -4.50
C GLU A 45 1.38 2.22 -4.26
N ARG A 46 1.08 3.02 -5.29
CA ARG A 46 0.09 4.09 -5.21
C ARG A 46 -1.29 3.59 -4.83
N LYS A 47 -1.75 2.47 -5.41
CA LYS A 47 -3.05 1.88 -5.08
C LYS A 47 -3.10 1.39 -3.63
N ALA A 48 -2.04 0.75 -3.15
CA ALA A 48 -1.94 0.31 -1.76
C ALA A 48 -1.89 1.51 -0.79
N PHE A 49 -1.18 2.58 -1.16
CA PHE A 49 -1.15 3.82 -0.40
C PHE A 49 -2.53 4.47 -0.32
N GLN A 50 -3.25 4.56 -1.45
CA GLN A 50 -4.63 5.04 -1.47
C GLN A 50 -5.54 4.20 -0.57
N LYS A 51 -5.44 2.87 -0.61
CA LYS A 51 -6.22 1.99 0.27
C LYS A 51 -5.92 2.26 1.75
N MET A 52 -4.64 2.41 2.12
CA MET A 52 -4.26 2.77 3.48
C MET A 52 -4.84 4.12 3.89
N GLN A 53 -4.76 5.13 3.01
CA GLN A 53 -5.34 6.45 3.25
C GLN A 53 -6.85 6.37 3.49
N TRP A 54 -7.59 5.60 2.68
CA TRP A 54 -9.03 5.41 2.86
C TRP A 54 -9.38 4.74 4.19
N VAL A 55 -8.58 3.77 4.64
CA VAL A 55 -8.76 3.16 5.96
C VAL A 55 -8.52 4.20 7.05
N LEU A 56 -7.47 5.02 6.93
CA LEU A 56 -7.13 6.04 7.92
C LEU A 56 -8.10 7.24 7.93
N ASP A 57 -8.76 7.53 6.81
CA ASP A 57 -9.81 8.55 6.72
C ASP A 57 -11.14 8.08 7.37
N SER A 58 -11.23 6.80 7.77
CA SER A 58 -12.39 6.25 8.47
C SER A 58 -12.60 6.94 9.83
N PRO A 59 -13.86 7.19 10.25
CA PRO A 59 -14.16 7.73 11.58
C PRO A 59 -13.77 6.79 12.73
N LEU A 60 -13.41 5.54 12.43
CA LEU A 60 -12.90 4.55 13.39
C LEU A 60 -11.38 4.63 13.58
N ALA A 61 -10.67 5.39 12.75
CA ALA A 61 -9.24 5.57 12.89
C ALA A 61 -8.91 6.41 14.14
N PRO A 62 -7.92 5.99 14.95
CA PRO A 62 -7.43 6.82 16.05
C PRO A 62 -6.85 8.12 15.48
N ARG A 63 -7.31 9.26 15.99
CA ARG A 63 -6.84 10.60 15.63
C ARG A 63 -5.59 10.99 16.40
#